data_AF-A0A7M3W3Y1-F1
#
_entry.id   AF-A0A7M3W3Y1-F1
#
_cell.length_a   1.000
_cell.length_b   1.000
_cell.length_c   1.000
_cell.angle_alpha   90.00
_cell.angle_beta   90.00
_cell.angle_gamma   90.00
#
_symmetry.space_group_name_H-M   'P 1'
#
loop_
_entity.id
_entity.type
_entity.pdbx_description
1 polymer ?
#
loop_
_entity_poly.entity_id
_entity_poly.type
_entity_poly.pdbx_seq_one_letter_code
_entity_poly.pdbx_strand_id
1 'polypeptide(L)'
;MIEAALRTLTSTEEVQTVHFLEKDGFVIYAHGEEPVEEATTNMTRWQTLIETAEEKAMITLVMEHGYVILHPVGTRMLVVKCNRMANLGAIRTAIREVHWPA
;
A
#
# COMPACT_ATOMS: atom_id res chain seq x y z
N MET A 1 -3.20 -13.38 11.86
CA MET A 1 -2.20 -13.51 10.79
C MET A 1 -2.46 -12.42 9.78
N ILE A 2 -1.43 -11.65 9.42
CA ILE A 2 -1.57 -10.45 8.59
C ILE A 2 -2.03 -10.77 7.16
N GLU A 3 -1.67 -11.95 6.67
CA GLU A 3 -2.06 -12.52 5.39
C GLU A 3 -3.57 -12.68 5.26
N ALA A 4 -4.25 -13.05 6.36
CA ALA A 4 -5.70 -13.17 6.37
C ALA A 4 -6.37 -11.79 6.28
N ALA A 5 -5.82 -10.79 6.95
CA ALA A 5 -6.33 -9.42 6.93
C ALA A 5 -6.17 -8.78 5.55
N LEU A 6 -5.05 -9.05 4.86
CA LEU A 6 -4.73 -8.49 3.55
C LEU A 6 -5.31 -9.27 2.37
N ARG A 7 -5.88 -10.46 2.61
CA ARG A 7 -6.38 -11.35 1.55
C ARG A 7 -7.36 -10.67 0.60
N THR A 8 -8.26 -9.83 1.13
CA THR A 8 -9.25 -9.11 0.32
C THR A 8 -8.58 -8.20 -0.71
N LEU A 9 -7.48 -7.52 -0.33
CA LEU A 9 -6.71 -6.68 -1.23
C LEU A 9 -5.90 -7.51 -2.23
N THR A 10 -5.20 -8.54 -1.76
CA THR A 10 -4.33 -9.36 -2.62
C THR A 10 -5.09 -10.28 -3.57
N SER A 11 -6.40 -10.45 -3.39
CA SER A 11 -7.26 -11.22 -4.29
C SER A 11 -7.97 -10.35 -5.33
N THR A 12 -7.76 -9.03 -5.29
CA THR A 12 -8.34 -8.09 -6.25
C THR A 12 -7.48 -8.07 -7.51
N GLU A 13 -8.06 -8.38 -8.67
CA GLU A 13 -7.34 -8.53 -9.94
C GLU A 13 -6.54 -7.27 -10.32
N GLU A 14 -7.06 -6.09 -10.00
CA GLU A 14 -6.41 -4.83 -10.36
C GLU A 14 -5.28 -4.41 -9.41
N VAL A 15 -5.11 -5.13 -8.30
CA VAL A 15 -4.00 -4.92 -7.35
C VAL A 15 -2.78 -5.70 -7.83
N GLN A 16 -1.70 -4.99 -8.11
CA GLN A 16 -0.44 -5.55 -8.60
C GLN A 16 0.49 -5.92 -7.45
N THR A 17 0.65 -5.01 -6.49
CA THR A 17 1.51 -5.25 -5.32
C THR A 17 0.88 -4.68 -4.06
N VAL A 18 1.16 -5.35 -2.93
CA VAL A 18 0.81 -4.89 -1.59
C VAL A 18 2.04 -4.99 -0.72
N HIS A 19 2.46 -3.88 -0.14
CA HIS A 19 3.55 -3.83 0.83
C HIS A 19 3.04 -3.28 2.15
N PHE A 20 3.39 -3.95 3.24
CA PHE A 20 3.16 -3.48 4.59
C PHE A 20 4.51 -3.34 5.29
N LEU A 21 4.82 -2.13 5.75
CA LEU A 21 6.14 -1.78 6.22
C LEU A 21 6.10 -0.88 7.46
N GLU A 22 7.14 -0.98 8.28
CA GLU A 22 7.39 -0.05 9.39
C GLU A 22 7.95 1.29 8.86
N LYS A 23 7.87 2.34 9.68
CA LYS A 23 8.40 3.68 9.34
C LYS A 23 9.87 3.69 8.92
N ASP A 24 10.68 2.77 9.41
CA ASP A 24 12.11 2.64 9.06
C ASP A 24 12.36 1.92 7.72
N GLY A 25 11.31 1.40 7.08
CA GLY A 25 11.40 0.69 5.81
C GLY A 25 11.51 -0.83 5.98
N PHE A 26 11.39 -1.36 7.19
CA PHE A 26 11.32 -2.79 7.40
C PHE A 26 10.02 -3.36 6.81
N VAL A 27 10.14 -4.28 5.85
CA VAL A 27 8.99 -4.93 5.19
C VAL A 27 8.45 -6.06 6.05
N ILE A 28 7.22 -5.92 6.54
CA ILE A 28 6.50 -6.92 7.33
C ILE A 28 5.79 -7.92 6.42
N TYR A 29 5.24 -7.43 5.30
CA TYR A 29 4.53 -8.24 4.33
C TYR A 29 4.72 -7.68 2.92
N ALA A 30 4.86 -8.57 1.96
CA ALA A 30 4.91 -8.24 0.54
C ALA A 30 4.07 -9.25 -0.25
N HIS A 31 3.34 -8.75 -1.24
CA HIS A 31 2.60 -9.52 -2.22
C HIS A 31 2.80 -8.92 -3.61
N GLY A 32 2.85 -9.79 -4.62
CA GLY A 32 3.14 -9.43 -6.00
C GLY A 32 4.64 -9.40 -6.28
N GLU A 33 4.99 -9.37 -7.56
CA GLU A 33 6.37 -9.22 -8.01
C GLU A 33 6.64 -7.74 -8.29
N GLU A 34 7.57 -7.13 -7.56
CA GLU A 34 8.16 -5.83 -7.89
C GLU A 34 9.66 -6.01 -8.05
N PRO A 35 10.29 -5.43 -9.09
CA PRO A 35 11.75 -5.46 -9.23
C PRO A 35 12.42 -4.90 -7.97
N VAL A 36 13.39 -5.63 -7.41
CA VAL A 36 14.03 -5.32 -6.11
C VAL A 36 14.65 -3.91 -6.10
N GLU A 37 15.18 -3.46 -7.24
CA GLU A 37 15.77 -2.12 -7.40
C GLU A 37 14.71 -0.99 -7.33
N GLU A 38 13.51 -1.24 -7.85
CA GLU A 38 12.40 -0.29 -7.78
C GLU A 38 11.81 -0.21 -6.37
N ALA A 39 11.69 -1.35 -5.68
CA ALA A 39 11.14 -1.43 -4.34
C ALA A 39 11.88 -0.53 -3.34
N THR A 40 13.22 -0.56 -3.36
CA THR A 40 14.06 0.19 -2.41
C THR A 40 13.96 1.71 -2.65
N THR A 41 14.05 2.14 -3.90
CA THR A 41 13.97 3.57 -4.28
C THR A 41 12.57 4.15 -4.03
N ASN A 42 11.53 3.36 -4.31
CA ASN A 42 10.15 3.78 -4.09
C ASN A 42 9.83 3.88 -2.59
N MET A 43 10.39 2.99 -1.76
CA MET A 43 10.14 2.99 -0.32
C MET A 43 10.58 4.28 0.37
N THR A 44 11.76 4.82 0.04
CA THR A 44 12.22 6.11 0.58
C THR A 44 11.28 7.26 0.17
N ARG A 45 10.79 7.25 -1.08
CA ARG A 45 9.84 8.27 -1.56
C ARG A 45 8.50 8.20 -0.85
N TRP A 46 8.01 6.99 -0.58
CA TRP A 46 6.76 6.77 0.16
C TRP A 46 6.86 7.27 1.60
N GLN A 47 7.98 7.01 2.28
CA GLN A 47 8.24 7.54 3.62
C GLN A 47 8.18 9.07 3.65
N THR A 48 8.89 9.75 2.74
CA THR A 48 8.88 11.22 2.67
C THR A 48 7.49 11.80 2.41
N LEU A 49 6.68 11.18 1.56
CA LEU A 49 5.32 11.66 1.25
C LEU A 49 4.36 11.53 2.44
N ILE A 50 4.60 10.59 3.34
CA ILE A 50 3.75 10.39 4.51
C ILE A 50 4.17 11.27 5.67
N GLU A 51 5.47 11.50 5.86
CA GLU A 51 5.97 12.47 6.85
C GLU A 51 5.45 13.90 6.58
N THR A 52 5.12 14.18 5.32
CA THR A 52 4.60 15.50 4.89
C THR A 52 3.08 15.57 4.80
N ALA A 53 2.37 14.43 4.88
CA ALA A 53 0.92 14.39 4.85
C ALA A 53 0.33 14.44 6.26
N GLU A 54 -0.94 14.87 6.38
CA GLU A 54 -1.67 14.75 7.65
C GLU A 54 -1.62 13.30 8.14
N GLU A 55 -1.39 13.11 9.44
CA GLU A 55 -0.98 11.83 10.07
C GLU A 55 -1.94 10.65 9.81
N LYS A 56 -3.16 10.92 9.32
CA LYS A 56 -4.21 9.93 9.04
C LYS A 56 -4.72 9.96 7.60
N ALA A 57 -4.12 10.77 6.74
CA ALA A 57 -4.57 10.91 5.37
C ALA A 57 -4.17 9.68 4.54
N MET A 58 -5.14 9.13 3.82
CA MET A 58 -4.87 8.19 2.74
C MET A 58 -4.53 8.99 1.48
N ILE A 59 -3.33 8.77 0.94
CA ILE A 59 -2.83 9.46 -0.25
C ILE A 59 -3.00 8.54 -1.46
N THR A 60 -3.42 9.09 -2.59
CA THR A 60 -3.45 8.36 -3.86
C THR A 60 -2.61 9.13 -4.87
N LEU A 61 -1.56 8.49 -5.36
CA LEU A 61 -0.71 8.99 -6.42
C LEU A 61 -1.22 8.44 -7.75
N VAL A 62 -1.47 9.33 -8.70
CA VAL A 62 -1.83 8.98 -10.07
C VAL A 62 -0.56 8.90 -10.89
N MET A 63 -0.26 7.70 -11.40
CA MET A 63 0.97 7.37 -12.11
C MET A 63 0.65 7.02 -13.57
N GLU A 64 1.68 6.99 -14.41
CA GLU A 64 1.51 6.64 -15.83
C GLU A 64 0.87 5.26 -16.02
N HIS A 65 1.21 4.25 -15.23
CA HIS A 65 0.68 2.89 -15.43
C HIS A 65 -0.40 2.46 -14.43
N GLY A 66 -0.90 3.40 -13.62
CA GLY A 66 -1.92 3.09 -12.63
C GLY A 66 -1.85 4.00 -11.42
N TYR A 67 -2.00 3.42 -10.24
CA TYR A 67 -2.15 4.17 -9.00
C TYR A 67 -1.28 3.56 -7.89
N VAL A 68 -0.79 4.42 -7.01
CA VAL A 68 -0.19 4.01 -5.74
C VAL A 68 -1.00 4.62 -4.61
N ILE A 69 -1.55 3.78 -3.75
CA ILE A 69 -2.29 4.20 -2.56
C ILE A 69 -1.40 3.98 -1.35
N LEU A 70 -1.20 5.05 -0.60
CA LEU A 70 -0.48 5.06 0.67
C LEU A 70 -1.50 5.23 1.80
N HIS A 71 -1.51 4.31 2.75
CA HIS A 71 -2.41 4.36 3.89
C HIS A 71 -1.65 4.15 5.21
N PRO A 72 -1.64 5.14 6.12
CA PRO A 72 -1.03 4.97 7.43
C PRO A 72 -1.87 4.03 8.31
N VAL A 73 -1.19 3.12 9.02
CA VAL A 73 -1.76 2.13 9.94
C VAL A 73 -0.96 2.16 11.25
N GLY A 74 -1.33 3.05 12.17
CA GLY A 74 -0.55 3.28 13.39
C GLY A 74 0.86 3.79 13.06
N THR A 75 1.90 3.06 13.49
CA THR A 75 3.31 3.36 13.14
C THR A 75 3.75 2.74 11.81
N ARG A 76 2.87 1.98 11.15
CA ARG A 76 3.15 1.24 9.93
C ARG A 76 2.47 1.89 8.74
N MET A 77 2.81 1.38 7.56
CA MET A 77 2.34 1.89 6.29
C MET A 77 1.90 0.74 5.41
N LEU A 78 0.72 0.89 4.82
CA LEU A 78 0.25 0.06 3.73
C LEU A 78 0.47 0.81 2.40
N VAL A 79 1.13 0.15 1.46
CA VAL A 79 1.32 0.62 0.09
C VAL A 79 0.62 -0.37 -0.84
N VAL A 80 -0.30 0.12 -1.65
CA VAL A 80 -1.04 -0.69 -2.63
C VAL A 80 -0.82 -0.11 -4.02
N LYS A 81 -0.24 -0.90 -4.92
CA LYS A 81 -0.07 -0.54 -6.33
C LYS A 81 -1.17 -1.22 -7.14
N CYS A 82 -1.86 -0.44 -7.96
CA CYS A 82 -2.96 -0.92 -8.78
C CYS A 82 -2.76 -0.50 -10.24
N ASN A 83 -3.26 -1.30 -11.17
CA ASN A 83 -3.23 -0.94 -12.60
C ASN A 83 -4.26 0.17 -12.93
N ARG A 84 -4.26 0.66 -14.18
CA ARG A 84 -5.20 1.73 -14.61
C ARG A 84 -6.68 1.35 -14.61
N MET A 85 -7.00 0.06 -14.68
CA MET A 85 -8.39 -0.43 -14.69
C MET A 85 -8.98 -0.53 -13.28
N ALA A 86 -8.18 -0.29 -12.25
CA ALA A 86 -8.57 -0.38 -10.85
C ALA A 86 -9.79 0.48 -10.48
N ASN A 87 -10.78 -0.17 -9.86
CA ASN A 87 -11.85 0.54 -9.17
C ASN A 87 -11.33 1.12 -7.84
N LEU A 88 -10.85 2.36 -7.89
CA LEU A 88 -10.30 3.05 -6.71
C LEU A 88 -11.28 3.17 -5.55
N GLY A 89 -12.59 3.29 -5.81
CA GLY A 89 -13.60 3.31 -4.76
C GLY A 89 -13.62 2.00 -3.98
N ALA A 90 -13.68 0.87 -4.70
CA ALA A 90 -13.68 -0.46 -4.12
C ALA A 90 -12.38 -0.75 -3.35
N ILE A 91 -11.23 -0.41 -3.93
CA ILE A 91 -9.91 -0.65 -3.29
C ILE A 91 -9.78 0.18 -2.01
N ARG A 92 -10.18 1.46 -2.01
CA ARG A 92 -10.12 2.30 -0.82
C ARG A 92 -11.07 1.79 0.28
N THR A 93 -12.24 1.28 -0.08
CA THR A 93 -13.14 0.62 0.87
C THR A 93 -12.49 -0.63 1.45
N ALA A 94 -11.94 -1.49 0.60
CA ALA A 94 -11.24 -2.71 1.05
C ALA A 94 -10.07 -2.39 2.00
N ILE A 95 -9.27 -1.35 1.71
CA ILE A 95 -8.19 -0.88 2.60
C ILE A 95 -8.73 -0.48 3.98
N ARG A 96 -9.84 0.26 4.03
CA ARG A 96 -10.44 0.74 5.29
C ARG A 96 -11.08 -0.37 6.11
N GLU A 97 -11.51 -1.45 5.47
CA GLU A 97 -12.13 -2.61 6.11
C GLU A 97 -11.11 -3.66 6.58
N VAL A 98 -9.82 -3.47 6.30
CA VAL A 98 -8.77 -4.34 6.83
C VAL A 98 -8.74 -4.23 8.36
N HIS A 99 -8.95 -5.37 9.01
CA HIS A 99 -8.82 -5.50 10.46
C HIS A 99 -7.37 -5.83 10.82
N TRP A 100 -6.62 -4.81 11.20
CA TRP A 100 -5.21 -4.95 11.54
C TRP A 100 -5.03 -5.68 12.88
N PRO A 101 -4.24 -6.76 12.94
CA PRO A 101 -3.86 -7.35 14.21
C PRO A 101 -3.05 -6.33 15.03
N ALA A 102 -3.38 -6.22 16.32
CA ALA A 102 -2.70 -5.35 17.27
C ALA A 102 -1.20 -5.70 17.39
#